data_AF-A0A5D6XLY0-F1
#
_entry.id   AF-A0A5D6XLY0-F1
#
_cell.length_a   1.000
_cell.length_b   1.000
_cell.length_c   1.000
_cell.angle_alpha   90.00
_cell.angle_beta   90.00
_cell.angle_gamma   90.00
#
_symmetry.space_group_name_H-M   'P 1'
#
loop_
_entity.id
_entity.type
_entity.pdbx_description
1 polymer ?
#
loop_
_entity_poly.entity_id
_entity_poly.type
_entity_poly.pdbx_seq_one_letter_code
_entity_poly.pdbx_strand_id
1 'polypeptide(L)'
;MLRRRFSALATVPTAWVRPGAHDYLKDVLESRVYDVAHQTPLQHAPALSSVLPGGCSLFLKREDMQPTFSFNVRGAHNKIANLTPLQKQRGIVAIAAGNHLQGVAYSAAKLGVDATIVAPLGTLQSAQLSHLTKAQVRIIEHGVDFDASLKEAFRIAQIEGRSLVHPFDDPLVIAGNGTVGMEILKEMAGEWPDAIFAPVGGGGLISGLAAFVKEVAPSVKIIGVETEGANLLQESLRRGERVTFAAVNRFTEEVGIRAVGEENFRLCRAFVDEVVTVSTDEICSAIKDVFGDTRSLMEPTGAISVAGAKKYARVRDAKNEKYVAVLAAANMDFDRLRFVTERSDDRERFMSVRIPEERGSFQRLYNLIYPRNVTEFTYRMSSQNDTVARIWMSIQATSSDDFVHVVDTINAESDMHATDLASNELAKAHLRHLAGGRAEDVPNERLFRLEFPERPGALKDFLDTLGLAAQWNVSLFHYRNHGADIGRVLVAFQVPSREDAAFSAFLQRLGFRFVEETGNPAYTQFVM
;
A
#
# COMPACT_ATOMS: atom_id res chain seq x y z
N MET A 1 -24.92 -63.19 -0.61
CA MET A 1 -24.19 -62.30 -1.55
C MET A 1 -25.14 -61.15 -1.86
N LEU A 2 -24.99 -59.88 -1.50
CA LEU A 2 -23.83 -59.02 -1.23
C LEU A 2 -24.14 -58.09 -0.04
N ARG A 3 -23.13 -57.87 0.81
CA ARG A 3 -23.09 -56.84 1.87
C ARG A 3 -23.12 -55.44 1.24
N ARG A 4 -24.09 -54.60 1.64
CA ARG A 4 -23.97 -53.13 1.48
C ARG A 4 -22.87 -52.66 2.43
N ARG A 5 -21.77 -52.14 1.87
CA ARG A 5 -20.73 -51.42 2.61
C ARG A 5 -21.33 -50.08 3.04
N PHE A 6 -21.60 -49.92 4.33
CA PHE A 6 -21.67 -48.60 4.95
C PHE A 6 -20.27 -48.00 4.89
N SER A 7 -20.07 -46.95 4.08
CA SER A 7 -18.89 -46.10 4.22
C SER A 7 -18.99 -45.39 5.56
N ALA A 8 -17.94 -45.49 6.35
CA ALA A 8 -17.81 -44.79 7.61
C ALA A 8 -18.05 -43.29 7.40
N LEU A 9 -19.19 -42.80 7.88
CA LEU A 9 -19.36 -41.40 8.23
C LEU A 9 -18.34 -41.15 9.34
N ALA A 10 -17.27 -40.41 9.01
CA ALA A 10 -16.47 -39.76 10.03
C ALA A 10 -17.41 -38.83 10.78
N THR A 11 -17.83 -39.27 11.97
CA THR A 11 -18.60 -38.47 12.90
C THR A 11 -17.76 -37.25 13.26
N VAL A 12 -18.14 -36.09 12.72
CA VAL A 12 -17.72 -34.80 13.24
C VAL A 12 -18.07 -34.81 14.73
N PRO A 13 -17.13 -34.63 15.66
CA PRO A 13 -17.45 -34.58 17.08
C PRO A 13 -18.41 -33.42 17.30
N THR A 14 -19.66 -33.70 17.67
CA THR A 14 -20.59 -32.71 18.22
C THR A 14 -19.87 -32.00 19.35
N ALA A 15 -19.59 -30.72 19.17
CA ALA A 15 -18.77 -29.90 20.06
C ALA A 15 -19.40 -29.82 21.45
N TRP A 16 -18.91 -30.66 22.36
CA TRP A 16 -18.98 -30.35 23.79
C TRP A 16 -18.00 -29.19 24.03
N VAL A 17 -18.50 -27.96 23.93
CA VAL A 17 -17.75 -26.77 24.35
C VAL A 17 -17.36 -26.99 25.82
N ARG A 18 -16.07 -27.06 26.11
CA ARG A 18 -15.57 -27.26 27.48
C ARG A 18 -16.13 -26.14 28.36
N PRO A 19 -16.53 -26.42 29.62
CA PRO A 19 -16.87 -25.36 30.56
C PRO A 19 -15.74 -24.32 30.62
N GLY A 20 -16.03 -23.07 30.22
CA GLY A 20 -15.07 -21.97 30.12
C GLY A 20 -14.46 -21.72 28.72
N ALA A 21 -14.78 -22.52 27.71
CA ALA A 21 -14.45 -22.20 26.32
C ALA A 21 -15.54 -21.30 25.70
N HIS A 22 -15.11 -20.29 24.94
CA HIS A 22 -16.01 -19.38 24.24
C HIS A 22 -16.71 -20.10 23.07
N ASP A 23 -18.02 -19.95 22.99
CA ASP A 23 -18.82 -20.31 21.82
C ASP A 23 -18.87 -19.10 20.90
N TYR A 24 -17.89 -19.00 19.99
CA TYR A 24 -17.79 -17.85 19.09
C TYR A 24 -18.97 -17.72 18.15
N LEU A 25 -19.67 -18.81 17.80
CA LEU A 25 -20.89 -18.71 17.00
C LEU A 25 -21.95 -17.92 17.77
N LYS A 26 -22.19 -18.32 19.02
CA LYS A 26 -23.13 -17.63 19.91
C LYS A 26 -22.67 -16.20 20.23
N ASP A 27 -21.41 -16.01 20.60
CA ASP A 27 -20.86 -14.70 21.00
C ASP A 27 -20.90 -13.68 19.86
N VAL A 28 -20.77 -14.13 18.59
CA VAL A 28 -20.95 -13.27 17.40
C VAL A 28 -22.42 -12.91 17.20
N LEU A 29 -23.35 -13.86 17.36
CA LEU A 29 -24.80 -13.61 17.21
C LEU A 29 -25.34 -12.69 18.29
N GLU A 30 -24.81 -12.76 19.52
CA GLU A 30 -25.17 -11.90 20.65
C GLU A 30 -24.36 -10.60 20.70
N SER A 31 -23.51 -10.37 19.71
CA SER A 31 -22.63 -9.21 19.66
C SER A 31 -23.39 -7.89 19.57
N ARG A 32 -22.87 -6.87 20.25
CA ARG A 32 -23.50 -5.54 20.36
C ARG A 32 -22.96 -4.51 19.37
N VAL A 33 -22.32 -4.95 18.29
CA VAL A 33 -21.62 -4.05 17.35
C VAL A 33 -22.54 -3.01 16.72
N TYR A 34 -23.80 -3.34 16.44
CA TYR A 34 -24.72 -2.47 15.69
C TYR A 34 -25.25 -1.27 16.47
N ASP A 35 -24.88 -1.13 17.75
CA ASP A 35 -25.06 0.11 18.52
C ASP A 35 -24.23 1.28 17.91
N VAL A 36 -23.15 0.95 17.18
CA VAL A 36 -22.19 1.91 16.57
C VAL A 36 -21.80 1.58 15.14
N ALA A 37 -21.64 0.30 14.81
CA ALA A 37 -21.25 -0.15 13.49
C ALA A 37 -22.48 -0.26 12.59
N HIS A 38 -22.27 -0.11 11.28
CA HIS A 38 -23.29 -0.42 10.29
C HIS A 38 -22.97 -1.74 9.60
N GLN A 39 -24.00 -2.40 9.07
CA GLN A 39 -23.79 -3.48 8.11
C GLN A 39 -23.21 -2.84 6.84
N THR A 40 -21.95 -3.14 6.55
CA THR A 40 -21.23 -2.53 5.42
C THR A 40 -21.56 -3.25 4.12
N PRO A 41 -21.51 -2.58 2.95
CA PRO A 41 -21.78 -3.26 1.69
C PRO A 41 -20.82 -4.41 1.39
N LEU A 42 -21.35 -5.51 0.86
CA LEU A 42 -20.60 -6.49 0.06
C LEU A 42 -20.75 -6.15 -1.43
N GLN A 43 -19.75 -5.45 -1.97
CA GLN A 43 -19.81 -4.85 -3.30
C GLN A 43 -19.07 -5.70 -4.33
N HIS A 44 -19.71 -6.06 -5.45
CA HIS A 44 -19.01 -6.65 -6.59
C HIS A 44 -18.06 -5.63 -7.24
N ALA A 45 -16.82 -6.04 -7.51
CA ALA A 45 -15.78 -5.19 -8.09
C ALA A 45 -15.52 -5.58 -9.56
N PRO A 46 -16.22 -4.98 -10.53
CA PRO A 46 -16.20 -5.44 -11.92
C PRO A 46 -14.84 -5.25 -12.61
N ALA A 47 -14.15 -4.12 -12.39
CA ALA A 47 -12.84 -3.87 -13.01
C ALA A 47 -11.80 -4.82 -12.43
N LEU A 48 -11.79 -4.99 -11.10
CA LEU A 48 -10.92 -5.96 -10.43
C LEU A 48 -11.22 -7.40 -10.85
N SER A 49 -12.49 -7.79 -10.99
CA SER A 49 -12.88 -9.12 -11.45
C SER A 49 -12.40 -9.39 -12.88
N SER A 50 -12.47 -8.38 -13.76
CA SER A 50 -12.05 -8.51 -15.16
C SER A 50 -10.56 -8.77 -15.36
N VAL A 51 -9.72 -8.42 -14.38
CA VAL A 51 -8.27 -8.68 -14.43
C VAL A 51 -7.87 -9.97 -13.71
N LEU A 52 -8.81 -10.66 -13.05
CA LEU A 52 -8.56 -11.98 -12.47
C LEU A 52 -8.57 -13.07 -13.56
N PRO A 53 -7.78 -14.15 -13.39
CA PRO A 53 -7.78 -15.25 -14.34
C PRO A 53 -9.12 -15.99 -14.35
N GLY A 54 -9.40 -16.65 -15.48
CA GLY A 54 -10.36 -17.75 -15.52
C GLY A 54 -11.83 -17.42 -15.22
N GLY A 55 -12.24 -16.16 -15.33
CA GLY A 55 -13.62 -15.75 -15.04
C GLY A 55 -13.95 -15.69 -13.54
N CYS A 56 -12.93 -15.61 -12.68
CA CYS A 56 -13.15 -15.39 -11.24
C CYS A 56 -13.81 -14.02 -10.97
N SER A 57 -14.54 -13.94 -9.86
CA SER A 57 -15.21 -12.72 -9.41
C SER A 57 -14.69 -12.29 -8.05
N LEU A 58 -14.57 -10.99 -7.85
CA LEU A 58 -14.13 -10.39 -6.59
C LEU A 58 -15.22 -9.49 -6.01
N PHE A 59 -15.52 -9.72 -4.75
CA PHE A 59 -16.38 -8.88 -3.93
C PHE A 59 -15.56 -8.22 -2.84
N LEU A 60 -15.93 -6.98 -2.50
CA LEU A 60 -15.27 -6.14 -1.51
C LEU A 60 -16.20 -5.98 -0.31
N LYS A 61 -15.77 -6.44 0.86
CA LYS A 61 -16.47 -6.16 2.11
C LYS A 61 -15.98 -4.82 2.66
N ARG A 62 -16.82 -3.79 2.58
CA ARG A 62 -16.48 -2.36 2.71
C ARG A 62 -16.37 -1.87 4.18
N GLU A 63 -15.51 -2.48 4.98
CA GLU A 63 -15.29 -2.05 6.38
C GLU A 63 -14.68 -0.64 6.51
N ASP A 64 -14.12 -0.10 5.42
CA ASP A 64 -13.73 1.29 5.27
C ASP A 64 -14.91 2.29 5.40
N MET A 65 -16.16 1.83 5.25
CA MET A 65 -17.36 2.67 5.37
C MET A 65 -17.90 2.76 6.80
N GLN A 66 -17.21 2.19 7.79
CA GLN A 66 -17.59 2.37 9.20
C GLN A 66 -17.40 3.84 9.65
N PRO A 67 -18.05 4.27 10.75
CA PRO A 67 -17.92 5.65 11.26
C PRO A 67 -16.49 6.07 11.66
N THR A 68 -15.59 5.10 11.85
CA THR A 68 -14.16 5.31 12.16
C THR A 68 -13.25 4.86 11.02
N PHE A 69 -13.84 4.67 9.83
CA PHE A 69 -13.19 4.23 8.60
C PHE A 69 -12.42 2.91 8.73
N SER A 70 -12.77 2.06 9.69
CA SER A 70 -12.16 0.75 9.90
C SER A 70 -13.06 -0.22 10.67
N PHE A 71 -12.76 -1.52 10.55
CA PHE A 71 -13.45 -2.60 11.26
C PHE A 71 -13.26 -2.55 12.79
N ASN A 72 -12.20 -1.88 13.29
CA ASN A 72 -11.77 -1.96 14.70
C ASN A 72 -12.84 -1.44 15.68
N VAL A 73 -13.80 -0.65 15.22
CA VAL A 73 -14.96 -0.21 16.02
C VAL A 73 -15.81 -1.39 16.50
N ARG A 74 -15.89 -2.48 15.72
CA ARG A 74 -16.70 -3.66 16.05
C ARG A 74 -16.21 -4.34 17.32
N GLY A 75 -14.98 -4.84 17.29
CA GLY A 75 -14.37 -5.51 18.43
C GLY A 75 -14.27 -4.62 19.66
N ALA A 76 -13.83 -3.36 19.49
CA ALA A 76 -13.73 -2.39 20.58
C ALA A 76 -15.07 -2.15 21.26
N HIS A 77 -16.12 -1.86 20.48
CA HIS A 77 -17.45 -1.62 21.03
C HIS A 77 -18.03 -2.85 21.69
N ASN A 78 -17.91 -4.03 21.08
CA ASN A 78 -18.45 -5.25 21.65
C ASN A 78 -17.84 -5.55 23.03
N LYS A 79 -16.52 -5.34 23.18
CA LYS A 79 -15.85 -5.48 24.49
C LYS A 79 -16.38 -4.48 25.51
N ILE A 80 -16.44 -3.19 25.16
CA ILE A 80 -16.83 -2.12 26.11
C ILE A 80 -18.32 -2.23 26.48
N ALA A 81 -19.18 -2.59 25.52
CA ALA A 81 -20.61 -2.75 25.72
C ALA A 81 -20.96 -3.89 26.70
N ASN A 82 -20.15 -4.96 26.70
CA ASN A 82 -20.28 -6.12 27.58
C ASN A 82 -19.64 -5.96 28.97
N LEU A 83 -19.04 -4.82 29.27
CA LEU A 83 -18.59 -4.52 30.63
C LEU A 83 -19.77 -4.46 31.60
N THR A 84 -19.57 -5.02 32.79
CA THR A 84 -20.53 -4.90 33.90
C THR A 84 -20.73 -3.44 34.31
N PRO A 85 -21.85 -3.08 34.96
CA PRO A 85 -22.06 -1.72 35.46
C PRO A 85 -20.92 -1.19 36.34
N LEU A 86 -20.36 -2.05 37.21
CA LEU A 86 -19.22 -1.70 38.07
C LEU A 86 -17.95 -1.44 37.25
N GLN A 87 -17.68 -2.25 36.23
CA GLN A 87 -16.55 -2.04 35.34
C GLN A 87 -16.69 -0.74 34.52
N LYS A 88 -17.90 -0.45 34.01
CA LYS A 88 -18.19 0.81 33.30
C LYS A 88 -17.99 2.04 34.19
N GLN A 89 -18.41 1.95 35.46
CA GLN A 89 -18.21 3.03 36.44
C GLN A 89 -16.74 3.30 36.73
N ARG A 90 -15.90 2.25 36.78
CA ARG A 90 -14.44 2.38 36.95
C ARG A 90 -13.73 2.87 35.69
N GLY A 91 -14.37 2.72 34.52
CA GLY A 91 -13.80 3.08 33.24
C GLY A 91 -12.88 2.01 32.66
N ILE A 92 -12.32 2.33 31.49
CA ILE A 92 -11.43 1.46 30.73
C ILE A 92 -10.03 2.05 30.63
N VAL A 93 -9.08 1.16 30.37
CA VAL A 93 -7.78 1.49 29.81
C VAL A 93 -7.52 0.62 28.58
N ALA A 94 -6.97 1.21 27.52
CA ALA A 94 -6.69 0.52 26.26
C ALA A 94 -5.28 0.84 25.77
N ILE A 95 -4.72 -0.05 24.95
CA ILE A 95 -3.49 0.18 24.20
C ILE A 95 -3.91 0.35 22.76
N ALA A 96 -3.70 1.53 22.19
CA ALA A 96 -4.17 1.77 20.84
C ALA A 96 -3.36 2.85 20.13
N ALA A 97 -3.16 2.64 18.84
CA ALA A 97 -2.72 3.63 17.87
C ALA A 97 -3.57 3.47 16.59
N GLY A 98 -3.53 4.46 15.71
CA GLY A 98 -4.23 4.42 14.41
C GLY A 98 -5.71 4.03 14.52
N ASN A 99 -6.14 3.06 13.70
CA ASN A 99 -7.52 2.58 13.59
C ASN A 99 -8.13 2.11 14.93
N HIS A 100 -7.37 1.33 15.73
CA HIS A 100 -7.90 0.84 16.99
C HIS A 100 -8.16 1.96 17.99
N LEU A 101 -7.32 3.01 17.98
CA LEU A 101 -7.49 4.16 18.87
C LEU A 101 -8.81 4.86 18.55
N GLN A 102 -9.10 5.09 17.26
CA GLN A 102 -10.37 5.66 16.83
C GLN A 102 -11.56 4.79 17.25
N GLY A 103 -11.47 3.47 17.05
CA GLY A 103 -12.51 2.51 17.44
C GLY A 103 -12.82 2.54 18.94
N VAL A 104 -11.79 2.52 19.81
CA VAL A 104 -11.96 2.59 21.27
C VAL A 104 -12.52 3.95 21.69
N ALA A 105 -11.96 5.05 21.19
CA ALA A 105 -12.40 6.39 21.54
C ALA A 105 -13.87 6.63 21.16
N TYR A 106 -14.25 6.23 19.94
CA TYR A 106 -15.62 6.33 19.45
C TYR A 106 -16.59 5.52 20.32
N SER A 107 -16.24 4.27 20.62
CA SER A 107 -17.07 3.35 21.41
C SER A 107 -17.25 3.84 22.86
N ALA A 108 -16.16 4.26 23.51
CA ALA A 108 -16.18 4.81 24.87
C ALA A 108 -17.06 6.06 24.94
N ALA A 109 -16.89 6.99 23.98
CA ALA A 109 -17.67 8.21 23.90
C ALA A 109 -19.17 7.94 23.65
N LYS A 110 -19.51 6.92 22.85
CA LYS A 110 -20.91 6.53 22.61
C LYS A 110 -21.56 5.93 23.86
N LEU A 111 -20.82 5.10 24.59
CA LEU A 111 -21.31 4.39 25.78
C LEU A 111 -21.22 5.23 27.07
N GLY A 112 -20.60 6.41 27.01
CA GLY A 112 -20.41 7.27 28.18
C GLY A 112 -19.42 6.69 29.21
N VAL A 113 -18.46 5.90 28.75
CA VAL A 113 -17.48 5.20 29.60
C VAL A 113 -16.19 6.00 29.63
N ASP A 114 -15.69 6.30 30.83
CA ASP A 114 -14.41 6.98 31.03
C ASP A 114 -13.25 6.12 30.50
N ALA A 115 -12.44 6.66 29.60
CA ALA A 115 -11.42 5.91 28.87
C ALA A 115 -10.05 6.59 28.94
N THR A 116 -9.04 5.81 29.34
CA THR A 116 -7.63 6.17 29.17
C THR A 116 -7.01 5.31 28.07
N ILE A 117 -6.57 5.93 26.98
CA ILE A 117 -5.94 5.22 25.85
C ILE A 117 -4.44 5.51 25.90
N VAL A 118 -3.64 4.46 26.05
CA VAL A 118 -2.18 4.52 26.03
C VAL A 118 -1.70 4.26 24.61
N ALA A 119 -1.00 5.24 24.05
CA ALA A 119 -0.40 5.17 22.71
C ALA A 119 1.13 5.27 22.79
N PRO A 120 1.89 4.76 21.82
CA PRO A 120 3.33 5.02 21.73
C PRO A 120 3.64 6.50 21.50
N LEU A 121 4.84 6.94 21.88
CA LEU A 121 5.32 8.31 21.63
C LEU A 121 5.26 8.68 20.13
N GLY A 122 4.74 9.87 19.83
CA GLY A 122 4.61 10.39 18.46
C GLY A 122 3.30 10.06 17.74
N THR A 123 2.39 9.30 18.37
CA THR A 123 1.08 8.94 17.80
C THR A 123 0.14 10.15 17.67
N LEU A 124 0.19 11.09 18.60
CA LEU A 124 -0.67 12.28 18.63
C LEU A 124 -0.28 13.31 17.55
N GLN A 125 0.94 13.25 17.03
CA GLN A 125 1.40 14.17 15.98
C GLN A 125 0.80 13.84 14.61
N SER A 126 0.44 12.57 14.37
CA SER A 126 -0.10 12.09 13.09
C SER A 126 -1.62 11.96 13.09
N ALA A 127 -2.27 11.98 14.25
CA ALA A 127 -3.67 11.61 14.36
C ALA A 127 -4.58 12.84 14.53
N GLN A 128 -5.54 13.01 13.62
CA GLN A 128 -6.60 14.04 13.70
C GLN A 128 -7.62 13.68 14.80
N LEU A 129 -7.20 13.68 16.06
CA LEU A 129 -7.99 13.17 17.20
C LEU A 129 -8.85 14.23 17.90
N SER A 130 -8.81 15.48 17.43
CA SER A 130 -9.50 16.61 18.05
C SER A 130 -11.02 16.44 18.15
N HIS A 131 -11.63 15.64 17.27
CA HIS A 131 -13.05 15.33 17.29
C HIS A 131 -13.41 14.17 18.25
N LEU A 132 -12.42 13.38 18.68
CA LEU A 132 -12.59 12.22 19.56
C LEU A 132 -12.37 12.55 21.04
N THR A 133 -11.68 13.64 21.35
CA THR A 133 -11.45 14.10 22.72
C THR A 133 -12.70 14.79 23.27
N LYS A 134 -13.58 14.03 23.91
CA LYS A 134 -14.62 14.54 24.83
C LYS A 134 -14.09 14.50 26.27
N ALA A 135 -14.81 15.11 27.22
CA ALA A 135 -14.43 15.14 28.64
C ALA A 135 -14.14 13.75 29.28
N GLN A 136 -14.53 12.65 28.62
CA GLN A 136 -14.41 11.26 29.11
C GLN A 136 -13.33 10.42 28.40
N VAL A 137 -12.68 10.93 27.34
CA VAL A 137 -11.65 10.16 26.61
C VAL A 137 -10.31 10.89 26.71
N ARG A 138 -9.37 10.29 27.43
CA ARG A 138 -8.01 10.79 27.62
C ARG A 138 -7.03 9.91 26.88
N ILE A 139 -6.18 10.51 26.06
CA ILE A 139 -5.11 9.82 25.35
C ILE A 139 -3.78 10.24 25.96
N ILE A 140 -2.96 9.25 26.32
CA ILE A 140 -1.63 9.47 26.88
C ILE A 140 -0.60 8.78 26.00
N GLU A 141 0.50 9.46 25.72
CA GLU A 141 1.64 8.84 25.06
C GLU A 141 2.60 8.27 26.09
N HIS A 142 2.93 6.99 25.98
CA HIS A 142 3.88 6.32 26.85
C HIS A 142 4.56 5.16 26.13
N GLY A 143 5.89 5.12 26.23
CA GLY A 143 6.70 4.05 25.65
C GLY A 143 7.12 4.33 24.20
N VAL A 144 8.27 3.77 23.83
CA VAL A 144 8.84 3.91 22.47
C VAL A 144 8.20 2.96 21.46
N ASP A 145 7.47 1.95 21.93
CA ASP A 145 6.78 0.95 21.13
C ASP A 145 5.53 0.40 21.83
N PHE A 146 4.80 -0.45 21.10
CA PHE A 146 3.55 -1.07 21.56
C PHE A 146 3.73 -1.86 22.87
N ASP A 147 4.82 -2.60 23.02
CA ASP A 147 5.06 -3.43 24.21
C ASP A 147 5.26 -2.57 25.46
N ALA A 148 5.96 -1.44 25.32
CA ALA A 148 6.13 -0.47 26.40
C ALA A 148 4.79 0.20 26.77
N SER A 149 3.98 0.60 25.78
CA SER A 149 2.63 1.13 26.01
C SER A 149 1.70 0.10 26.67
N LEU A 150 1.82 -1.17 26.30
CA LEU A 150 1.05 -2.28 26.87
C LEU A 150 1.36 -2.50 28.34
N LYS A 151 2.64 -2.50 28.72
CA LYS A 151 3.04 -2.56 30.14
C LYS A 151 2.44 -1.43 30.96
N GLU A 152 2.42 -0.22 30.41
CA GLU A 152 1.84 0.93 31.11
C GLU A 152 0.32 0.84 31.23
N ALA A 153 -0.38 0.41 30.18
CA ALA A 153 -1.82 0.17 30.26
C ALA A 153 -2.18 -0.91 31.29
N PHE A 154 -1.40 -1.99 31.38
CA PHE A 154 -1.56 -2.99 32.45
C PHE A 154 -1.33 -2.39 33.84
N ARG A 155 -0.30 -1.56 34.01
CA ARG A 155 -0.02 -0.87 35.27
C ARG A 155 -1.19 0.03 35.70
N ILE A 156 -1.73 0.83 34.78
CA ILE A 156 -2.90 1.68 35.00
C ILE A 156 -4.13 0.83 35.34
N ALA A 157 -4.37 -0.27 34.61
CA ALA A 157 -5.49 -1.18 34.88
C ALA A 157 -5.44 -1.71 36.33
N GLN A 158 -4.26 -2.11 36.78
CA GLN A 158 -4.05 -2.66 38.12
C GLN A 158 -4.21 -1.61 39.23
N ILE A 159 -3.63 -0.42 39.05
CA ILE A 159 -3.63 0.64 40.07
C ILE A 159 -5.00 1.32 40.18
N GLU A 160 -5.62 1.64 39.05
CA GLU A 160 -6.89 2.38 39.00
C GLU A 160 -8.12 1.45 38.98
N GLY A 161 -7.91 0.13 38.86
CA GLY A 161 -9.00 -0.85 38.80
C GLY A 161 -9.83 -0.79 37.51
N ARG A 162 -9.27 -0.20 36.44
CA ARG A 162 -9.91 -0.05 35.13
C ARG A 162 -9.93 -1.36 34.36
N SER A 163 -10.94 -1.52 33.51
CA SER A 163 -11.02 -2.70 32.63
C SER A 163 -10.09 -2.52 31.42
N LEU A 164 -9.24 -3.51 31.16
CA LEU A 164 -8.37 -3.51 29.98
C LEU A 164 -9.17 -3.84 28.71
N VAL A 165 -8.97 -3.07 27.65
CA VAL A 165 -9.46 -3.36 26.30
C VAL A 165 -8.25 -3.66 25.41
N HIS A 166 -8.08 -4.94 25.05
CA HIS A 166 -7.01 -5.37 24.17
C HIS A 166 -7.40 -5.14 22.69
N PRO A 167 -6.46 -4.76 21.80
CA PRO A 167 -6.77 -4.55 20.38
C PRO A 167 -7.21 -5.76 19.56
N PHE A 168 -7.01 -6.99 20.05
CA PHE A 168 -7.24 -8.20 19.25
C PHE A 168 -7.36 -9.49 20.09
N ASP A 169 -6.52 -9.66 21.12
CA ASP A 169 -6.45 -10.89 21.93
C ASP A 169 -7.43 -10.85 23.10
N ASP A 170 -8.71 -10.67 22.79
CA ASP A 170 -9.82 -10.71 23.74
C ASP A 170 -11.03 -11.39 23.07
N PRO A 171 -11.65 -12.40 23.70
CA PRO A 171 -12.76 -13.14 23.09
C PRO A 171 -13.94 -12.27 22.63
N LEU A 172 -14.27 -11.19 23.36
CA LEU A 172 -15.34 -10.28 22.96
C LEU A 172 -14.93 -9.39 21.78
N VAL A 173 -13.64 -9.05 21.68
CA VAL A 173 -13.11 -8.33 20.51
C VAL A 173 -13.15 -9.24 19.28
N ILE A 174 -12.72 -10.50 19.43
CA ILE A 174 -12.76 -11.52 18.38
C ILE A 174 -14.21 -11.75 17.91
N ALA A 175 -15.15 -11.94 18.84
CA ALA A 175 -16.56 -12.11 18.53
C ALA A 175 -17.16 -10.88 17.83
N GLY A 176 -16.79 -9.66 18.26
CA GLY A 176 -17.19 -8.43 17.57
C GLY A 176 -16.72 -8.40 16.12
N ASN A 177 -15.47 -8.79 15.86
CA ASN A 177 -14.93 -8.85 14.51
C ASN A 177 -15.55 -9.98 13.67
N GLY A 178 -15.97 -11.09 14.29
CA GLY A 178 -16.65 -12.20 13.61
C GLY A 178 -18.00 -11.81 12.98
N THR A 179 -18.60 -10.69 13.41
CA THR A 179 -19.80 -10.13 12.76
C THR A 179 -19.57 -9.76 11.29
N VAL A 180 -18.32 -9.48 10.88
CA VAL A 180 -17.96 -9.29 9.47
C VAL A 180 -18.23 -10.57 8.67
N GLY A 181 -17.87 -11.73 9.19
CA GLY A 181 -18.13 -13.04 8.57
C GLY A 181 -19.62 -13.37 8.50
N MET A 182 -20.35 -13.04 9.56
CA MET A 182 -21.82 -13.16 9.60
C MET A 182 -22.47 -12.35 8.48
N GLU A 183 -22.06 -11.09 8.30
CA GLU A 183 -22.60 -10.23 7.26
C GLU A 183 -22.27 -10.76 5.86
N ILE A 184 -21.01 -11.16 5.62
CA ILE A 184 -20.60 -11.74 4.32
C ILE A 184 -21.49 -12.93 3.96
N LEU A 185 -21.66 -13.90 4.86
CA LEU A 185 -22.47 -15.09 4.57
C LEU A 185 -23.95 -14.76 4.37
N LYS A 186 -24.49 -13.80 5.14
CA LYS A 186 -25.86 -13.31 5.00
C LYS A 186 -26.09 -12.64 3.64
N GLU A 187 -25.16 -11.78 3.21
CA GLU A 187 -25.26 -11.04 1.94
C GLU A 187 -25.09 -11.95 0.72
N MET A 188 -24.31 -13.04 0.84
CA MET A 188 -24.16 -14.04 -0.23
C MET A 188 -25.35 -15.00 -0.36
N ALA A 189 -26.31 -14.97 0.57
CA ALA A 189 -27.59 -15.68 0.50
C ALA A 189 -27.51 -17.18 0.14
N GLY A 190 -26.47 -17.87 0.60
CA GLY A 190 -26.24 -19.30 0.33
C GLY A 190 -25.37 -19.60 -0.90
N GLU A 191 -25.11 -18.62 -1.75
CA GLU A 191 -24.09 -18.71 -2.81
C GLU A 191 -22.70 -18.35 -2.26
N TRP A 192 -22.22 -19.13 -1.29
CA TRP A 192 -21.01 -18.80 -0.55
C TRP A 192 -19.77 -18.65 -1.44
N PRO A 193 -18.81 -17.79 -1.05
CA PRO A 193 -17.57 -17.62 -1.79
C PRO A 193 -16.66 -18.85 -1.62
N ASP A 194 -15.78 -19.07 -2.59
CA ASP A 194 -14.74 -20.10 -2.50
C ASP A 194 -13.68 -19.72 -1.46
N ALA A 195 -13.36 -18.42 -1.34
CA ALA A 195 -12.43 -17.91 -0.34
C ALA A 195 -12.75 -16.49 0.15
N ILE A 196 -12.46 -16.23 1.42
CA ILE A 196 -12.48 -14.91 2.06
C ILE A 196 -11.05 -14.55 2.46
N PHE A 197 -10.58 -13.39 1.99
CA PHE A 197 -9.26 -12.84 2.26
C PHE A 197 -9.37 -11.71 3.29
N ALA A 198 -8.55 -11.76 4.33
CA ALA A 198 -8.51 -10.76 5.39
C ALA A 198 -7.06 -10.41 5.77
N PRO A 199 -6.79 -9.14 6.14
CA PRO A 199 -5.47 -8.75 6.61
C PRO A 199 -5.16 -9.42 7.95
N VAL A 200 -3.88 -9.67 8.20
CA VAL A 200 -3.41 -10.21 9.48
C VAL A 200 -2.40 -9.26 10.11
N GLY A 201 -2.79 -8.67 11.24
CA GLY A 201 -1.90 -8.05 12.22
C GLY A 201 -1.78 -8.96 13.45
N GLY A 202 -2.44 -8.59 14.55
CA GLY A 202 -2.51 -9.42 15.77
C GLY A 202 -3.45 -10.62 15.67
N GLY A 203 -4.19 -10.76 14.57
CA GLY A 203 -5.09 -11.89 14.30
C GLY A 203 -6.56 -11.66 14.69
N GLY A 204 -6.91 -10.51 15.27
CA GLY A 204 -8.26 -10.22 15.77
C GLY A 204 -9.38 -10.32 14.72
N LEU A 205 -9.17 -9.80 13.52
CA LEU A 205 -10.15 -9.85 12.44
C LEU A 205 -10.31 -11.26 11.88
N ILE A 206 -9.21 -11.85 11.42
CA ILE A 206 -9.22 -13.15 10.75
C ILE A 206 -9.69 -14.28 11.67
N SER A 207 -9.31 -14.26 12.96
CA SER A 207 -9.74 -15.30 13.90
C SER A 207 -11.24 -15.26 14.16
N GLY A 208 -11.83 -14.06 14.29
CA GLY A 208 -13.28 -13.89 14.46
C GLY A 208 -14.05 -14.32 13.21
N LEU A 209 -13.58 -13.90 12.03
CA LEU A 209 -14.09 -14.34 10.73
C LEU A 209 -14.05 -15.87 10.61
N ALA A 210 -12.89 -16.48 10.88
CA ALA A 210 -12.69 -17.91 10.72
C ALA A 210 -13.57 -18.72 11.67
N ALA A 211 -13.62 -18.33 12.95
CA ALA A 211 -14.43 -19.01 13.95
C ALA A 211 -15.92 -19.02 13.60
N PHE A 212 -16.46 -17.92 13.08
CA PHE A 212 -17.86 -17.87 12.68
C PHE A 212 -18.11 -18.62 11.34
N VAL A 213 -17.30 -18.32 10.32
CA VAL A 213 -17.51 -18.85 8.97
C VAL A 213 -17.33 -20.35 8.94
N LYS A 214 -16.37 -20.93 9.67
CA LYS A 214 -16.16 -22.38 9.67
C LYS A 214 -17.28 -23.17 10.33
N GLU A 215 -18.00 -22.58 11.29
CA GLU A 215 -19.17 -23.20 11.91
C GLU A 215 -20.41 -23.17 10.97
N VAL A 216 -20.60 -22.07 10.24
CA VAL A 216 -21.78 -21.90 9.36
C VAL A 216 -21.56 -22.47 7.96
N ALA A 217 -20.37 -22.25 7.40
CA ALA A 217 -20.00 -22.50 6.02
C ALA A 217 -18.59 -23.11 5.90
N PRO A 218 -18.37 -24.35 6.38
CA PRO A 218 -17.04 -24.96 6.51
C PRO A 218 -16.27 -25.13 5.20
N SER A 219 -16.96 -25.15 4.05
CA SER A 219 -16.35 -25.23 2.73
C SER A 219 -15.66 -23.95 2.28
N VAL A 220 -16.02 -22.80 2.86
CA VAL A 220 -15.43 -21.50 2.52
C VAL A 220 -14.00 -21.45 3.07
N LYS A 221 -13.03 -21.14 2.22
CA LYS A 221 -11.64 -20.97 2.66
C LYS A 221 -11.45 -19.61 3.33
N ILE A 222 -10.72 -19.58 4.43
CA ILE A 222 -10.29 -18.36 5.11
C ILE A 222 -8.79 -18.20 4.89
N ILE A 223 -8.42 -17.14 4.21
CA ILE A 223 -7.05 -16.88 3.79
C ILE A 223 -6.56 -15.58 4.43
N GLY A 224 -5.50 -15.70 5.23
CA GLY A 224 -4.82 -14.55 5.79
C GLY A 224 -3.90 -13.91 4.77
N VAL A 225 -3.81 -12.58 4.81
CA VAL A 225 -2.87 -11.83 3.97
C VAL A 225 -1.93 -11.00 4.84
N GLU A 226 -0.64 -11.22 4.66
CA GLU A 226 0.46 -10.56 5.39
C GLU A 226 1.41 -9.86 4.43
N THR A 227 2.15 -8.87 4.92
CA THR A 227 3.20 -8.21 4.13
C THR A 227 4.49 -9.03 4.19
N GLU A 228 5.25 -9.08 3.09
CA GLU A 228 6.59 -9.66 3.07
C GLU A 228 7.50 -8.99 4.13
N GLY A 229 8.24 -9.80 4.88
CA GLY A 229 9.04 -9.35 6.02
C GLY A 229 8.24 -9.06 7.29
N ALA A 230 6.93 -9.35 7.29
CA ALA A 230 6.05 -9.18 8.43
C ALA A 230 4.97 -10.27 8.55
N ASN A 231 5.35 -11.51 8.22
CA ASN A 231 4.50 -12.68 8.09
C ASN A 231 4.40 -13.51 9.38
N LEU A 232 3.88 -12.90 10.45
CA LEU A 232 3.83 -13.48 11.79
C LEU A 232 2.98 -14.75 11.88
N LEU A 233 1.76 -14.72 11.34
CA LEU A 233 0.84 -15.84 11.39
C LEU A 233 1.33 -16.97 10.50
N GLN A 234 1.82 -16.67 9.29
CA GLN A 234 2.37 -17.69 8.40
C GLN A 234 3.52 -18.45 9.09
N GLU A 235 4.46 -17.73 9.69
CA GLU A 235 5.61 -18.34 10.37
C GLU A 235 5.18 -19.08 11.66
N SER A 236 4.21 -18.53 12.41
CA SER A 236 3.69 -19.18 13.60
C SER A 236 2.95 -20.49 13.27
N LEU A 237 2.15 -20.50 12.20
CA LEU A 237 1.47 -21.71 11.73
C LEU A 237 2.48 -22.77 11.25
N ARG A 238 3.52 -22.34 10.53
CA ARG A 238 4.59 -23.23 10.05
C ARG A 238 5.34 -23.92 11.20
N ARG A 239 5.60 -23.21 12.30
CA ARG A 239 6.25 -23.77 13.50
C ARG A 239 5.30 -24.51 14.43
N GLY A 240 3.99 -24.27 14.31
CA GLY A 240 2.98 -24.79 15.23
C GLY A 240 2.94 -24.07 16.59
N GLU A 241 3.69 -22.98 16.74
CA GLU A 241 3.79 -22.14 17.93
C GLU A 241 3.88 -20.66 17.56
N ARG A 242 3.50 -19.75 18.48
CA ARG A 242 3.60 -18.31 18.24
C ARG A 242 5.06 -17.88 18.12
N VAL A 243 5.35 -17.10 17.09
CA VAL A 243 6.66 -16.48 16.87
C VAL A 243 6.60 -14.99 17.20
N THR A 244 7.69 -14.48 17.77
CA THR A 244 7.89 -13.06 18.04
C THR A 244 9.04 -12.51 17.19
N PHE A 245 8.80 -11.47 16.41
CA PHE A 245 9.84 -10.76 15.65
C PHE A 245 10.45 -9.62 16.46
N ALA A 246 11.77 -9.39 16.30
CA ALA A 246 12.46 -8.29 16.97
C ALA A 246 12.06 -6.92 16.39
N ALA A 247 11.90 -6.86 15.08
CA ALA A 247 11.43 -5.70 14.35
C ALA A 247 10.55 -6.17 13.19
N VAL A 248 9.57 -5.35 12.83
CA VAL A 248 8.60 -5.65 11.79
C VAL A 248 8.47 -4.44 10.88
N ASN A 249 8.36 -4.69 9.57
CA ASN A 249 8.11 -3.65 8.59
C ASN A 249 6.74 -2.98 8.87
N ARG A 250 6.74 -1.65 9.04
CA ARG A 250 5.54 -0.87 9.41
C ARG A 250 4.76 -0.32 8.21
N PHE A 251 5.01 -0.84 7.00
CA PHE A 251 4.30 -0.35 5.82
C PHE A 251 2.78 -0.52 5.93
N THR A 252 2.29 -1.55 6.58
CA THR A 252 0.91 -1.59 7.09
C THR A 252 0.95 -1.13 8.54
N GLU A 253 0.23 -0.05 8.89
CA GLU A 253 0.36 0.59 10.22
C GLU A 253 0.04 -0.37 11.38
N GLU A 254 -0.84 -1.34 11.12
CA GLU A 254 -1.19 -2.39 12.08
C GLU A 254 -0.07 -3.43 12.31
N VAL A 255 1.00 -3.38 11.52
CA VAL A 255 2.04 -4.42 11.47
C VAL A 255 3.30 -4.03 12.28
N GLY A 256 3.17 -3.02 13.16
CA GLY A 256 4.07 -2.85 14.30
C GLY A 256 3.91 -3.91 15.40
N ILE A 257 2.92 -4.80 15.26
CA ILE A 257 2.68 -5.95 16.16
C ILE A 257 3.81 -6.96 15.95
N ARG A 258 4.39 -7.45 17.06
CA ARG A 258 5.53 -8.38 17.03
C ARG A 258 5.15 -9.85 17.18
N ALA A 259 3.93 -10.16 17.60
CA ALA A 259 3.43 -11.52 17.78
C ALA A 259 1.90 -11.55 17.65
N VAL A 260 1.36 -12.66 17.14
CA VAL A 260 -0.09 -12.93 17.12
C VAL A 260 -0.62 -13.15 18.54
N GLY A 261 -1.86 -12.75 18.81
CA GLY A 261 -2.52 -13.03 20.10
C GLY A 261 -2.59 -14.53 20.41
N GLU A 262 -2.67 -14.87 21.69
CA GLU A 262 -2.72 -16.27 22.14
C GLU A 262 -3.98 -16.98 21.66
N GLU A 263 -5.13 -16.37 21.95
CA GLU A 263 -6.43 -16.91 21.56
C GLU A 263 -6.63 -16.80 20.06
N ASN A 264 -6.14 -15.71 19.46
CA ASN A 264 -6.14 -15.55 18.01
C ASN A 264 -5.35 -16.66 17.33
N PHE A 265 -4.15 -17.00 17.80
CA PHE A 265 -3.33 -18.07 17.23
C PHE A 265 -4.01 -19.44 17.39
N ARG A 266 -4.62 -19.70 18.55
CA ARG A 266 -5.38 -20.95 18.77
C ARG A 266 -6.48 -21.11 17.73
N LEU A 267 -7.25 -20.06 17.47
CA LEU A 267 -8.33 -20.06 16.48
C LEU A 267 -7.80 -20.14 15.05
N CYS A 268 -6.77 -19.34 14.71
CA CYS A 268 -6.19 -19.38 13.38
C CYS A 268 -5.62 -20.76 13.05
N ARG A 269 -4.92 -21.41 13.98
CA ARG A 269 -4.42 -22.78 13.80
C ARG A 269 -5.53 -23.80 13.56
N ALA A 270 -6.73 -23.57 14.10
CA ALA A 270 -7.87 -24.46 13.93
C ALA A 270 -8.66 -24.20 12.63
N PHE A 271 -8.76 -22.94 12.21
CA PHE A 271 -9.79 -22.51 11.24
C PHE A 271 -9.28 -21.75 10.01
N VAL A 272 -8.04 -21.22 10.02
CA VAL A 272 -7.46 -20.53 8.85
C VAL A 272 -6.82 -21.58 7.92
N ASP A 273 -7.20 -21.56 6.65
CA ASP A 273 -6.77 -22.58 5.68
C ASP A 273 -5.38 -22.29 5.10
N GLU A 274 -5.08 -21.01 4.83
CA GLU A 274 -3.83 -20.60 4.19
C GLU A 274 -3.46 -19.16 4.60
N VAL A 275 -2.18 -18.81 4.49
CA VAL A 275 -1.70 -17.42 4.62
C VAL A 275 -0.81 -17.09 3.42
N VAL A 276 -1.15 -16.02 2.71
CA VAL A 276 -0.39 -15.52 1.56
C VAL A 276 0.35 -14.25 1.96
N THR A 277 1.58 -14.08 1.46
CA THR A 277 2.35 -12.86 1.65
C THR A 277 2.35 -12.02 0.38
N VAL A 278 2.31 -10.70 0.53
CA VAL A 278 2.37 -9.75 -0.60
C VAL A 278 3.45 -8.69 -0.40
N SER A 279 4.02 -8.22 -1.50
CA SER A 279 5.03 -7.16 -1.46
C SER A 279 4.39 -5.78 -1.27
N THR A 280 5.20 -4.78 -0.91
CA THR A 280 4.79 -3.37 -0.85
C THR A 280 4.21 -2.90 -2.19
N ASP A 281 4.84 -3.26 -3.31
CA ASP A 281 4.40 -2.88 -4.65
C ASP A 281 3.04 -3.53 -4.99
N GLU A 282 2.82 -4.79 -4.60
CA GLU A 282 1.52 -5.47 -4.74
C GLU A 282 0.41 -4.78 -3.94
N ILE A 283 0.72 -4.29 -2.73
CA ILE A 283 -0.22 -3.50 -1.90
C ILE A 283 -0.52 -2.15 -2.55
N CYS A 284 0.49 -1.41 -3.01
CA CYS A 284 0.31 -0.13 -3.69
C CYS A 284 -0.54 -0.28 -4.96
N SER A 285 -0.28 -1.33 -5.75
CA SER A 285 -1.08 -1.70 -6.92
C SER A 285 -2.54 -1.97 -6.53
N ALA A 286 -2.79 -2.71 -5.44
CA ALA A 286 -4.15 -2.94 -4.95
C ALA A 286 -4.87 -1.67 -4.48
N ILE A 287 -4.18 -0.71 -3.85
CA ILE A 287 -4.77 0.60 -3.48
C ILE A 287 -5.26 1.32 -4.75
N LYS A 288 -4.41 1.35 -5.80
CA LYS A 288 -4.74 1.95 -7.09
C LYS A 288 -5.94 1.27 -7.75
N ASP A 289 -6.00 -0.06 -7.72
CA ASP A 289 -7.11 -0.81 -8.31
C ASP A 289 -8.42 -0.58 -7.57
N VAL A 290 -8.41 -0.60 -6.22
CA VAL A 290 -9.61 -0.30 -5.42
C VAL A 290 -10.10 1.11 -5.71
N PHE A 291 -9.20 2.10 -5.83
CA PHE A 291 -9.58 3.45 -6.24
C PHE A 291 -10.17 3.48 -7.65
N GLY A 292 -9.62 2.72 -8.59
CA GLY A 292 -10.12 2.60 -9.96
C GLY A 292 -11.55 2.04 -10.03
N ASP A 293 -11.86 1.05 -9.19
CA ASP A 293 -13.15 0.34 -9.18
C ASP A 293 -14.22 1.07 -8.34
N THR A 294 -13.83 1.61 -7.18
CA THR A 294 -14.78 2.12 -6.16
C THR A 294 -14.69 3.62 -5.88
N ARG A 295 -13.66 4.31 -6.40
CA ARG A 295 -13.30 5.69 -6.04
C ARG A 295 -13.02 5.91 -4.55
N SER A 296 -12.75 4.82 -3.83
CA SER A 296 -12.45 4.86 -2.40
C SER A 296 -10.96 4.73 -2.19
N LEU A 297 -10.41 5.59 -1.33
CA LEU A 297 -8.99 5.65 -1.08
C LEU A 297 -8.64 4.82 0.16
N MET A 298 -7.91 3.72 -0.05
CA MET A 298 -7.55 2.80 1.03
C MET A 298 -6.17 3.14 1.61
N GLU A 299 -6.00 2.90 2.91
CA GLU A 299 -4.68 2.69 3.49
C GLU A 299 -4.13 1.30 3.10
N PRO A 300 -2.83 1.01 3.33
CA PRO A 300 -2.25 -0.30 3.03
C PRO A 300 -3.01 -1.49 3.62
N THR A 301 -3.45 -1.42 4.89
CA THR A 301 -4.23 -2.49 5.55
C THR A 301 -5.59 -2.70 4.88
N GLY A 302 -6.18 -1.63 4.33
CA GLY A 302 -7.45 -1.68 3.60
C GLY A 302 -7.35 -2.45 2.29
N ALA A 303 -6.25 -2.31 1.56
CA ALA A 303 -6.11 -2.91 0.23
C ALA A 303 -5.36 -4.25 0.20
N ILE A 304 -4.66 -4.63 1.28
CA ILE A 304 -3.82 -5.83 1.29
C ILE A 304 -4.58 -7.12 0.94
N SER A 305 -5.84 -7.26 1.40
CA SER A 305 -6.69 -8.42 1.05
C SER A 305 -6.92 -8.56 -0.45
N VAL A 306 -7.02 -7.44 -1.18
CA VAL A 306 -7.18 -7.42 -2.64
C VAL A 306 -5.88 -7.85 -3.32
N ALA A 307 -4.72 -7.38 -2.83
CA ALA A 307 -3.42 -7.86 -3.31
C ALA A 307 -3.28 -9.38 -3.13
N GLY A 308 -3.66 -9.89 -1.95
CA GLY A 308 -3.66 -11.32 -1.64
C GLY A 308 -4.57 -12.13 -2.56
N ALA A 309 -5.82 -11.67 -2.77
CA ALA A 309 -6.77 -12.33 -3.66
C ALA A 309 -6.26 -12.39 -5.11
N LYS A 310 -5.72 -11.27 -5.64
CA LYS A 310 -5.13 -11.21 -6.98
C LYS A 310 -3.95 -12.19 -7.12
N LYS A 311 -3.03 -12.20 -6.14
CA LYS A 311 -1.87 -13.09 -6.14
C LYS A 311 -2.28 -14.55 -6.07
N TYR A 312 -3.20 -14.88 -5.16
CA TYR A 312 -3.72 -16.25 -4.98
C TYR A 312 -4.38 -16.78 -6.26
N ALA A 313 -5.27 -15.99 -6.87
CA ALA A 313 -5.95 -16.37 -8.12
C ALA A 313 -4.95 -16.65 -9.25
N ARG A 314 -3.96 -15.77 -9.42
CA ARG A 314 -2.90 -15.88 -10.43
C ARG A 314 -2.04 -17.13 -10.23
N VAL A 315 -1.54 -17.35 -9.01
CA VAL A 315 -0.63 -18.47 -8.71
C VAL A 315 -1.30 -19.82 -8.92
N ARG A 316 -2.62 -19.91 -8.69
CA ARG A 316 -3.38 -21.16 -8.82
C ARG A 316 -4.01 -21.36 -10.20
N ASP A 317 -3.87 -20.40 -11.11
CA ASP A 317 -4.63 -20.33 -12.36
C ASP A 317 -6.13 -20.61 -12.13
N ALA A 318 -6.70 -19.96 -11.10
CA ALA A 318 -8.05 -20.21 -10.64
C ALA A 318 -9.10 -19.97 -11.76
N LYS A 319 -10.17 -20.77 -11.77
CA LYS A 319 -11.24 -20.70 -12.77
C LYS A 319 -12.61 -20.61 -12.10
N ASN A 320 -13.41 -19.61 -12.49
CA ASN A 320 -14.79 -19.40 -12.06
C ASN A 320 -14.98 -19.38 -10.52
N GLU A 321 -13.96 -19.00 -9.75
CA GLU A 321 -14.04 -18.90 -8.29
C GLU A 321 -14.59 -17.54 -7.87
N LYS A 322 -15.35 -17.52 -6.76
CA LYS A 322 -15.88 -16.32 -6.11
C LYS A 322 -15.03 -15.98 -4.89
N TYR A 323 -14.46 -14.79 -4.87
CA TYR A 323 -13.63 -14.30 -3.77
C TYR A 323 -14.25 -13.11 -3.06
N VAL A 324 -14.03 -13.03 -1.76
CA VAL A 324 -14.33 -11.83 -0.96
C VAL A 324 -13.03 -11.29 -0.37
N ALA A 325 -12.70 -10.04 -0.63
CA ALA A 325 -11.61 -9.33 0.03
C ALA A 325 -12.19 -8.33 1.05
N VAL A 326 -11.73 -8.40 2.29
CA VAL A 326 -12.12 -7.44 3.34
C VAL A 326 -11.30 -6.16 3.19
N LEU A 327 -11.97 -5.04 2.89
CA LEU A 327 -11.37 -3.70 2.91
C LEU A 327 -11.39 -3.16 4.33
N ALA A 328 -10.38 -3.53 5.12
CA ALA A 328 -10.43 -3.40 6.57
C ALA A 328 -10.40 -1.95 7.10
N ALA A 329 -9.74 -1.02 6.39
CA ALA A 329 -9.54 0.35 6.85
C ALA A 329 -9.22 1.35 5.72
N ALA A 330 -9.38 2.65 5.99
CA ALA A 330 -9.10 3.72 5.03
C ALA A 330 -8.49 5.01 5.65
N ASN A 331 -7.88 4.94 6.83
CA ASN A 331 -7.30 6.10 7.51
C ASN A 331 -5.88 6.42 6.99
N MET A 332 -5.75 6.76 5.70
CA MET A 332 -4.46 7.08 5.09
C MET A 332 -4.11 8.57 5.20
N ASP A 333 -2.87 8.87 5.59
CA ASP A 333 -2.28 10.21 5.43
C ASP A 333 -2.16 10.57 3.94
N PHE A 334 -2.60 11.76 3.56
CA PHE A 334 -2.58 12.22 2.18
C PHE A 334 -1.16 12.27 1.61
N ASP A 335 -0.16 12.63 2.42
CA ASP A 335 1.25 12.68 1.95
C ASP A 335 1.77 11.29 1.56
N ARG A 336 1.20 10.23 2.16
CA ARG A 336 1.53 8.84 1.85
C ARG A 336 1.10 8.43 0.44
N LEU A 337 0.16 9.15 -0.17
CA LEU A 337 -0.25 8.91 -1.55
C LEU A 337 0.91 9.00 -2.52
N ARG A 338 1.85 9.91 -2.29
CA ARG A 338 3.03 10.05 -3.15
C ARG A 338 3.82 8.74 -3.23
N PHE A 339 4.04 8.10 -2.09
CA PHE A 339 4.72 6.81 -2.05
C PHE A 339 3.92 5.74 -2.79
N VAL A 340 2.60 5.71 -2.60
CA VAL A 340 1.71 4.75 -3.26
C VAL A 340 1.69 4.96 -4.77
N THR A 341 1.62 6.19 -5.26
CA THR A 341 1.62 6.49 -6.70
C THR A 341 2.96 6.15 -7.33
N GLU A 342 4.08 6.46 -6.66
CA GLU A 342 5.43 6.13 -7.14
C GLU A 342 5.68 4.61 -7.22
N ARG A 343 5.01 3.79 -6.40
CA ARG A 343 5.18 2.32 -6.37
C ARG A 343 4.08 1.51 -7.06
N SER A 344 2.93 2.09 -7.35
CA SER A 344 1.77 1.39 -7.93
C SER A 344 1.77 1.35 -9.46
N ASP A 345 2.72 2.01 -10.13
CA ASP A 345 2.75 2.07 -11.59
C ASP A 345 3.70 1.02 -12.19
N ASP A 346 3.20 -0.21 -12.33
CA ASP A 346 3.90 -1.27 -13.06
C ASP A 346 4.11 -0.96 -14.55
N ARG A 347 3.45 0.07 -15.11
CA ARG A 347 3.66 0.46 -16.51
C ARG A 347 4.84 1.39 -16.68
N GLU A 348 5.19 2.16 -15.65
CA GLU A 348 6.41 2.96 -15.65
C GLU A 348 7.61 2.02 -15.48
N ARG A 349 8.38 1.85 -16.56
CA ARG A 349 9.57 1.00 -16.59
C ARG A 349 10.79 1.87 -16.80
N PHE A 350 11.73 1.77 -15.87
CA PHE A 350 12.93 2.56 -15.83
C PHE A 350 14.13 1.75 -16.31
N MET A 351 15.08 2.44 -16.95
CA MET A 351 16.31 1.87 -17.49
C MET A 351 17.42 2.92 -17.47
N SER A 352 18.66 2.43 -17.52
CA SER A 352 19.77 3.29 -17.93
C SER A 352 20.16 2.95 -19.36
N VAL A 353 20.47 3.98 -20.15
CA VAL A 353 20.90 3.83 -21.54
C VAL A 353 22.22 4.54 -21.74
N ARG A 354 23.21 3.81 -22.27
CA ARG A 354 24.48 4.36 -22.74
C ARG A 354 24.35 4.66 -24.23
N ILE A 355 24.66 5.88 -24.64
CA ILE A 355 24.70 6.30 -26.05
C ILE A 355 26.01 7.06 -26.31
N PRO A 356 26.43 7.24 -27.56
CA PRO A 356 27.61 8.06 -27.86
C PRO A 356 27.35 9.53 -27.50
N GLU A 357 28.34 10.16 -26.85
CA GLU A 357 28.31 11.57 -26.44
C GLU A 357 28.56 12.50 -27.65
N GLU A 358 27.64 12.47 -28.61
CA GLU A 358 27.69 13.26 -29.84
C GLU A 358 26.32 13.85 -30.19
N ARG A 359 26.32 14.83 -31.08
CA ARG A 359 25.10 15.50 -31.52
C ARG A 359 24.18 14.52 -32.25
N GLY A 360 22.92 14.49 -31.84
CA GLY A 360 21.88 13.68 -32.47
C GLY A 360 21.69 12.28 -31.87
N SER A 361 22.62 11.76 -31.05
CA SER A 361 22.46 10.44 -30.42
C SER A 361 21.19 10.33 -29.59
N PHE A 362 20.81 11.41 -28.90
CA PHE A 362 19.57 11.43 -28.13
C PHE A 362 18.33 11.29 -29.04
N GLN A 363 18.30 11.99 -30.17
CA GLN A 363 17.19 11.88 -31.11
C GLN A 363 17.13 10.48 -31.73
N ARG A 364 18.28 9.85 -32.00
CA ARG A 364 18.35 8.43 -32.42
C ARG A 364 17.71 7.52 -31.37
N LEU A 365 18.11 7.66 -30.11
CA LEU A 365 17.53 6.87 -29.00
C LEU A 365 16.01 7.08 -28.89
N TYR A 366 15.55 8.33 -28.92
CA TYR A 366 14.13 8.63 -28.78
C TYR A 366 13.30 8.01 -29.92
N ASN A 367 13.83 8.02 -31.15
CA ASN A 367 13.16 7.42 -32.30
C ASN A 367 13.00 5.90 -32.18
N LEU A 368 13.92 5.20 -31.51
CA LEU A 368 13.82 3.74 -31.27
C LEU A 368 12.66 3.37 -30.34
N ILE A 369 12.32 4.27 -29.40
CA ILE A 369 11.30 3.99 -28.38
C ILE A 369 9.93 4.59 -28.71
N TYR A 370 9.86 5.59 -29.58
CA TYR A 370 8.61 6.19 -30.05
C TYR A 370 7.68 5.11 -30.67
N PRO A 371 6.35 5.14 -30.43
CA PRO A 371 5.54 6.19 -29.82
C PRO A 371 5.36 6.08 -28.30
N ARG A 372 6.19 5.30 -27.59
CA ARG A 372 6.04 5.13 -26.14
C ARG A 372 6.25 6.45 -25.41
N ASN A 373 5.40 6.70 -24.42
CA ASN A 373 5.46 7.93 -23.65
C ASN A 373 6.65 7.86 -22.67
N VAL A 374 7.51 8.87 -22.70
CA VAL A 374 8.62 9.01 -21.76
C VAL A 374 8.10 9.77 -20.54
N THR A 375 8.26 9.20 -19.35
CA THR A 375 7.81 9.83 -18.09
C THR A 375 8.96 10.45 -17.32
N GLU A 376 10.18 9.98 -17.51
CA GLU A 376 11.38 10.55 -16.91
C GLU A 376 12.53 10.48 -17.90
N PHE A 377 13.31 11.55 -17.99
CA PHE A 377 14.52 11.58 -18.78
C PHE A 377 15.53 12.50 -18.09
N THR A 378 16.65 11.93 -17.65
CA THR A 378 17.70 12.65 -16.95
C THR A 378 19.06 12.33 -17.54
N TYR A 379 19.80 13.37 -17.87
CA TYR A 379 21.14 13.33 -18.45
C TYR A 379 21.98 14.49 -17.90
N ARG A 380 23.25 14.19 -17.61
CA ARG A 380 24.28 15.17 -17.31
C ARG A 380 25.57 14.75 -17.99
N MET A 381 26.17 15.70 -18.68
CA MET A 381 27.55 15.58 -19.14
C MET A 381 28.49 15.45 -17.94
N SER A 382 29.30 14.39 -17.89
CA SER A 382 30.27 14.21 -16.81
C SER A 382 31.51 15.08 -17.02
N SER A 383 32.03 15.11 -18.25
CA SER A 383 33.11 16.01 -18.65
C SER A 383 33.06 16.30 -20.15
N GLN A 384 33.77 17.33 -20.61
CA GLN A 384 33.87 17.64 -22.04
C GLN A 384 34.59 16.54 -22.85
N ASN A 385 35.36 15.67 -22.21
CA ASN A 385 36.09 14.57 -22.86
C ASN A 385 35.34 13.23 -22.80
N ASP A 386 34.14 13.21 -22.21
CA ASP A 386 33.37 11.96 -22.16
C ASP A 386 32.95 11.57 -23.59
N THR A 387 33.00 10.28 -23.87
CA THR A 387 32.61 9.70 -25.17
C THR A 387 31.28 8.96 -25.06
N VAL A 388 30.78 8.75 -23.84
CA VAL A 388 29.57 8.00 -23.56
C VAL A 388 28.63 8.79 -22.65
N ALA A 389 27.48 9.18 -23.18
CA ALA A 389 26.39 9.73 -22.39
C ALA A 389 25.68 8.62 -21.63
N ARG A 390 25.42 8.84 -20.34
CA ARG A 390 24.60 7.95 -19.50
C ARG A 390 23.26 8.62 -19.26
N ILE A 391 22.22 8.04 -19.84
CA ILE A 391 20.85 8.51 -19.74
C ILE A 391 20.12 7.66 -18.72
N TRP A 392 19.47 8.32 -17.79
CA TRP A 392 18.42 7.73 -16.98
C TRP A 392 17.08 7.99 -17.66
N MET A 393 16.27 6.96 -17.90
CA MET A 393 14.97 7.16 -18.49
C MET A 393 13.91 6.19 -18.00
N SER A 394 12.68 6.67 -17.96
CA SER A 394 11.49 5.88 -17.67
C SER A 394 10.48 6.05 -18.79
N ILE A 395 9.85 4.95 -19.19
CA ILE A 395 8.81 4.92 -20.22
C ILE A 395 7.55 4.23 -19.72
N GLN A 396 6.41 4.60 -20.28
CA GLN A 396 5.17 3.84 -20.13
C GLN A 396 5.15 2.68 -21.13
N ALA A 397 5.45 1.49 -20.63
CA ALA A 397 5.33 0.25 -21.38
C ALA A 397 3.89 -0.29 -21.28
N THR A 398 3.42 -0.92 -22.37
CA THR A 398 2.09 -1.55 -22.41
C THR A 398 2.06 -2.88 -21.66
N SER A 399 3.20 -3.56 -21.57
CA SER A 399 3.40 -4.82 -20.85
C SER A 399 4.88 -5.01 -20.49
N SER A 400 5.19 -6.01 -19.67
CA SER A 400 6.59 -6.38 -19.42
C SER A 400 7.31 -6.85 -20.69
N ASP A 401 6.62 -7.61 -21.56
CA ASP A 401 7.19 -8.07 -22.84
C ASP A 401 7.48 -6.92 -23.79
N ASP A 402 6.62 -5.90 -23.82
CA ASP A 402 6.84 -4.66 -24.57
C ASP A 402 8.10 -3.93 -24.08
N PHE A 403 8.32 -3.89 -22.77
CA PHE A 403 9.52 -3.29 -22.21
C PHE A 403 10.80 -4.07 -22.56
N VAL A 404 10.75 -5.40 -22.48
CA VAL A 404 11.87 -6.26 -22.91
C VAL A 404 12.20 -5.99 -24.38
N HIS A 405 11.18 -5.92 -25.24
CA HIS A 405 11.38 -5.60 -26.66
C HIS A 405 12.05 -4.22 -26.86
N VAL A 406 11.72 -3.21 -26.03
CA VAL A 406 12.40 -1.91 -26.09
C VAL A 406 13.88 -2.03 -25.77
N VAL A 407 14.22 -2.72 -24.67
CA VAL A 407 15.60 -2.93 -24.26
C VAL A 407 16.38 -3.67 -25.35
N ASP A 408 15.80 -4.71 -25.93
CA ASP A 408 16.41 -5.47 -27.03
C ASP A 408 16.59 -4.62 -28.30
N THR A 409 15.62 -3.76 -28.63
CA THR A 409 15.70 -2.84 -29.77
C THR A 409 16.87 -1.87 -29.61
N ILE A 410 17.06 -1.30 -28.40
CA ILE A 410 18.19 -0.40 -28.13
C ILE A 410 19.51 -1.18 -28.18
N ASN A 411 19.54 -2.39 -27.65
CA ASN A 411 20.74 -3.24 -27.62
C ASN A 411 21.10 -3.85 -28.98
N ALA A 412 20.24 -3.75 -29.99
CA ALA A 412 20.54 -4.15 -31.36
C ALA A 412 21.41 -3.11 -32.11
N GLU A 413 21.45 -1.87 -31.63
CA GLU A 413 22.33 -0.83 -32.16
C GLU A 413 23.78 -1.08 -31.73
N SER A 414 24.73 -0.87 -32.64
CA SER A 414 26.14 -1.17 -32.38
C SER A 414 26.82 -0.25 -31.35
N ASP A 415 26.25 0.93 -31.11
CA ASP A 415 26.82 2.02 -30.32
C ASP A 415 25.97 2.40 -29.10
N MET A 416 24.86 1.69 -28.83
CA MET A 416 23.98 1.92 -27.69
C MET A 416 23.87 0.69 -26.78
N HIS A 417 23.52 0.92 -25.52
CA HIS A 417 23.23 -0.17 -24.59
C HIS A 417 22.25 0.23 -23.50
N ALA A 418 21.13 -0.48 -23.40
CA ALA A 418 20.12 -0.34 -22.36
C ALA A 418 20.26 -1.43 -21.28
N THR A 419 20.13 -1.02 -20.01
CA THR A 419 20.07 -1.91 -18.85
C THR A 419 18.72 -1.74 -18.15
N ASP A 420 18.01 -2.86 -17.96
CA ASP A 420 16.73 -2.91 -17.25
C ASP A 420 16.90 -2.52 -15.77
N LEU A 421 16.33 -1.36 -15.44
CA LEU A 421 16.14 -0.77 -14.11
C LEU A 421 15.07 -1.48 -13.28
N ALA A 422 14.00 -1.97 -13.90
CA ALA A 422 12.63 -2.00 -13.38
C ALA A 422 12.41 -2.67 -12.02
N SER A 423 13.30 -3.59 -11.61
CA SER A 423 13.23 -4.30 -10.32
C SER A 423 14.35 -3.92 -9.32
N ASN A 424 15.14 -2.90 -9.63
CA ASN A 424 16.27 -2.47 -8.80
C ASN A 424 15.82 -1.45 -7.74
N GLU A 425 15.81 -1.85 -6.47
CA GLU A 425 15.35 -0.98 -5.36
C GLU A 425 16.23 0.26 -5.15
N LEU A 426 17.55 0.16 -5.34
CA LEU A 426 18.44 1.32 -5.25
C LEU A 426 18.08 2.37 -6.32
N ALA A 427 17.76 1.90 -7.52
CA ALA A 427 17.31 2.73 -8.62
C ALA A 427 15.97 3.42 -8.34
N LYS A 428 14.96 2.67 -7.91
CA LYS A 428 13.61 3.19 -7.59
C LYS A 428 13.63 4.19 -6.44
N ALA A 429 14.28 3.83 -5.34
CA ALA A 429 14.17 4.55 -4.07
C ALA A 429 15.11 5.76 -4.00
N HIS A 430 16.26 5.72 -4.70
CA HIS A 430 17.31 6.73 -4.53
C HIS A 430 17.80 7.31 -5.85
N LEU A 431 18.35 6.48 -6.77
CA LEU A 431 19.13 7.02 -7.89
C LEU A 431 18.30 7.86 -8.87
N ARG A 432 16.99 7.57 -9.03
CA ARG A 432 16.10 8.42 -9.83
C ARG A 432 15.99 9.87 -9.33
N HIS A 433 16.32 10.12 -8.07
CA HIS A 433 16.33 11.46 -7.46
C HIS A 433 17.72 12.09 -7.39
N LEU A 434 18.76 11.35 -7.78
CA LEU A 434 20.17 11.77 -7.69
C LEU A 434 20.86 11.85 -9.06
N ALA A 435 20.26 11.28 -10.11
CA ALA A 435 20.75 11.42 -11.48
C ALA A 435 20.86 12.91 -11.85
N GLY A 436 22.05 13.33 -12.29
CA GLY A 436 22.36 14.75 -12.50
C GLY A 436 23.76 15.06 -12.01
N GLY A 437 23.96 15.25 -10.70
CA GLY A 437 25.27 15.53 -10.12
C GLY A 437 25.98 16.77 -10.71
N ARG A 438 27.27 16.92 -10.36
CA ARG A 438 28.15 17.97 -10.89
C ARG A 438 28.91 17.49 -12.11
N ALA A 439 29.31 18.43 -12.97
CA ALA A 439 30.15 18.14 -14.12
C ALA A 439 31.56 18.70 -13.89
N GLU A 440 32.56 18.04 -14.45
CA GLU A 440 33.94 18.53 -14.48
C GLU A 440 34.21 19.21 -15.83
N ASP A 441 34.76 20.42 -15.79
CA ASP A 441 35.23 21.13 -16.99
C ASP A 441 34.18 21.26 -18.12
N VAL A 442 32.97 21.72 -17.77
CA VAL A 442 31.92 22.07 -18.76
C VAL A 442 31.88 23.59 -18.96
N PRO A 443 32.65 24.16 -19.91
CA PRO A 443 32.73 25.59 -20.09
C PRO A 443 31.47 26.16 -20.74
N ASN A 444 31.19 27.43 -20.44
CA ASN A 444 30.11 28.22 -21.05
C ASN A 444 28.72 27.60 -20.90
N GLU A 445 28.48 26.87 -19.81
CA GLU A 445 27.18 26.29 -19.53
C GLU A 445 26.16 27.36 -19.11
N ARG A 446 25.00 27.37 -19.77
CA ARG A 446 23.85 28.22 -19.44
C ARG A 446 22.64 27.35 -19.20
N LEU A 447 21.97 27.56 -18.07
CA LEU A 447 20.86 26.74 -17.60
C LEU A 447 19.51 27.42 -17.86
N PHE A 448 18.55 26.68 -18.39
CA PHE A 448 17.21 27.17 -18.67
C PHE A 448 16.15 26.23 -18.12
N ARG A 449 15.14 26.82 -17.49
CA ARG A 449 13.87 26.15 -17.20
C ARG A 449 12.87 26.49 -18.28
N LEU A 450 12.41 25.47 -19.00
CA LEU A 450 11.50 25.55 -20.13
C LEU A 450 10.15 24.92 -19.77
N GLU A 451 9.08 25.53 -20.25
CA GLU A 451 7.71 25.05 -20.06
C GLU A 451 7.01 24.86 -21.41
N PHE A 452 6.36 23.72 -21.59
CA PHE A 452 5.50 23.44 -22.74
C PHE A 452 4.21 22.71 -22.31
N PRO A 453 3.12 22.84 -23.08
CA PRO A 453 1.90 22.07 -22.82
C PRO A 453 2.17 20.57 -22.91
N GLU A 454 1.82 19.82 -21.86
CA GLU A 454 2.07 18.39 -21.81
C GLU A 454 1.03 17.63 -22.66
N ARG A 455 1.49 16.75 -23.56
CA ARG A 455 0.66 15.88 -24.40
C ARG A 455 1.48 14.70 -24.93
N PRO A 456 0.86 13.59 -25.37
CA PRO A 456 1.60 12.51 -26.01
C PRO A 456 2.46 13.03 -27.17
N GLY A 457 3.77 12.76 -27.11
CA GLY A 457 4.75 13.25 -28.07
C GLY A 457 5.25 14.69 -27.85
N ALA A 458 4.81 15.40 -26.80
CA ALA A 458 5.27 16.76 -26.50
C ALA A 458 6.79 16.82 -26.30
N LEU A 459 7.36 15.86 -25.57
CA LEU A 459 8.81 15.75 -25.44
C LEU A 459 9.47 15.54 -26.80
N LYS A 460 8.90 14.71 -27.69
CA LYS A 460 9.43 14.53 -29.05
C LYS A 460 9.45 15.84 -29.81
N ASP A 461 8.32 16.54 -29.86
CA ASP A 461 8.18 17.81 -30.58
C ASP A 461 9.16 18.84 -30.03
N PHE A 462 9.33 18.87 -28.70
CA PHE A 462 10.33 19.69 -28.02
C PHE A 462 11.75 19.34 -28.46
N LEU A 463 12.10 18.04 -28.47
CA LEU A 463 13.42 17.56 -28.89
C LEU A 463 13.69 17.77 -30.38
N ASP A 464 12.69 17.62 -31.25
CA ASP A 464 12.80 17.92 -32.67
C ASP A 464 13.05 19.42 -32.86
N THR A 465 12.34 20.27 -32.10
CA THR A 465 12.53 21.73 -32.13
C THR A 465 13.92 22.14 -31.61
N LEU A 466 14.42 21.47 -30.56
CA LEU A 466 15.80 21.63 -30.10
C LEU A 466 16.83 21.06 -31.09
N GLY A 467 16.50 19.96 -31.76
CA GLY A 467 17.36 19.30 -32.77
C GLY A 467 17.57 20.16 -34.02
N LEU A 468 16.59 21.00 -34.37
CA LEU A 468 16.75 22.07 -35.38
C LEU A 468 17.79 23.13 -34.97
N ALA A 469 18.28 23.10 -33.73
CA ALA A 469 19.29 23.97 -33.15
C ALA A 469 20.65 23.28 -32.98
N ALA A 470 20.96 22.27 -33.81
CA ALA A 470 22.19 21.46 -33.84
C ALA A 470 23.54 22.22 -33.76
N GLN A 471 23.52 23.54 -33.61
CA GLN A 471 24.64 24.42 -33.36
C GLN A 471 25.19 24.33 -31.93
N TRP A 472 24.35 24.15 -30.89
CA TRP A 472 24.78 24.12 -29.48
C TRP A 472 24.68 22.72 -28.86
N ASN A 473 25.62 22.42 -27.96
CA ASN A 473 25.65 21.15 -27.26
C ASN A 473 24.78 21.19 -26.01
N VAL A 474 24.05 20.11 -25.72
CA VAL A 474 23.27 19.96 -24.48
C VAL A 474 24.16 19.28 -23.44
N SER A 475 24.34 19.90 -22.28
CA SER A 475 25.20 19.40 -21.20
C SER A 475 24.42 18.98 -19.94
N LEU A 476 23.13 19.30 -19.89
CA LEU A 476 22.18 18.83 -18.88
C LEU A 476 20.81 18.72 -19.51
N PHE A 477 20.09 17.65 -19.20
CA PHE A 477 18.67 17.54 -19.51
C PHE A 477 17.96 16.82 -18.38
N HIS A 478 16.90 17.42 -17.83
CA HIS A 478 16.08 16.81 -16.80
C HIS A 478 14.61 17.08 -17.09
N TYR A 479 13.86 16.01 -17.28
CA TYR A 479 12.43 15.99 -17.56
C TYR A 479 11.73 14.96 -16.70
N ARG A 480 10.63 15.35 -16.07
CA ARG A 480 9.73 14.45 -15.36
C ARG A 480 8.28 14.84 -15.63
N ASN A 481 7.51 13.87 -16.11
CA ASN A 481 6.07 14.01 -16.28
C ASN A 481 5.38 13.56 -14.99
N HIS A 482 4.83 14.52 -14.24
CA HIS A 482 4.08 14.26 -13.01
C HIS A 482 2.55 14.26 -13.23
N GLY A 483 2.09 14.09 -14.48
CA GLY A 483 0.67 14.20 -14.81
C GLY A 483 0.11 15.62 -14.69
N ALA A 484 0.99 16.63 -14.73
CA ALA A 484 0.61 18.03 -14.77
C ALA A 484 0.36 18.48 -16.22
N ASP A 485 -0.50 19.48 -16.40
CA ASP A 485 -0.83 20.03 -17.73
C ASP A 485 0.36 20.77 -18.39
N ILE A 486 1.42 21.04 -17.62
CA ILE A 486 2.63 21.74 -18.06
C ILE A 486 3.84 20.85 -17.86
N GLY A 487 4.46 20.44 -18.96
CA GLY A 487 5.76 19.80 -18.97
C GLY A 487 6.83 20.82 -18.59
N ARG A 488 7.67 20.47 -17.62
CA ARG A 488 8.81 21.29 -17.21
C ARG A 488 10.09 20.56 -17.54
N VAL A 489 10.94 21.20 -18.33
CA VAL A 489 12.28 20.70 -18.65
C VAL A 489 13.30 21.66 -18.05
N LEU A 490 14.29 21.10 -17.38
CA LEU A 490 15.52 21.82 -17.06
C LEU A 490 16.57 21.37 -18.07
N VAL A 491 17.13 22.30 -18.84
CA VAL A 491 18.14 22.00 -19.87
C VAL A 491 19.29 22.98 -19.75
N ALA A 492 20.52 22.49 -19.93
CA ALA A 492 21.68 23.35 -20.05
C ALA A 492 22.34 23.20 -21.43
N PHE A 493 22.80 24.32 -21.96
CA PHE A 493 23.51 24.39 -23.22
C PHE A 493 24.90 24.97 -23.02
N GLN A 494 25.87 24.46 -23.79
CA GLN A 494 27.18 25.11 -23.90
C GLN A 494 27.12 26.19 -24.97
N VAL A 495 27.10 27.45 -24.54
CA VAL A 495 26.92 28.64 -25.40
C VAL A 495 28.11 29.58 -25.23
N PRO A 496 29.11 29.53 -26.14
CA PRO A 496 30.23 30.48 -26.09
C PRO A 496 29.74 31.92 -26.12
N SER A 497 30.35 32.83 -25.35
CA SER A 497 29.88 34.23 -25.22
C SER A 497 29.78 34.98 -26.55
N ARG A 498 30.58 34.59 -27.56
CA ARG A 498 30.50 35.16 -28.92
C ARG A 498 29.18 34.85 -29.65
N GLU A 499 28.40 33.88 -29.17
CA GLU A 499 27.17 33.36 -29.79
C GLU A 499 25.89 33.80 -29.06
N ASP A 500 26.01 34.66 -28.03
CA ASP A 500 24.88 35.07 -27.18
C ASP A 500 23.69 35.65 -27.96
N ALA A 501 23.96 36.48 -28.97
CA ALA A 501 22.92 37.07 -29.80
C ALA A 501 22.19 36.02 -30.66
N ALA A 502 22.93 35.08 -31.24
CA ALA A 502 22.37 33.99 -32.03
C ALA A 502 21.53 33.04 -31.16
N PHE A 503 22.03 32.74 -29.96
CA PHE A 503 21.33 31.89 -29.01
C PHE A 503 20.06 32.55 -28.45
N SER A 504 20.09 33.86 -28.17
CA SER A 504 18.91 34.61 -27.72
C SER A 504 17.81 34.63 -28.79
N ALA A 505 18.17 34.84 -30.06
CA ALA A 505 17.23 34.77 -31.18
C ALA A 505 16.65 33.36 -31.35
N PHE A 506 17.47 32.32 -31.11
CA PHE A 506 17.02 30.94 -31.11
C PHE A 506 15.97 30.68 -30.03
N LEU A 507 16.21 31.07 -28.78
CA LEU A 507 15.24 30.90 -27.68
C LEU A 507 13.90 31.60 -27.98
N GLN A 508 13.94 32.78 -28.59
CA GLN A 508 12.71 33.48 -29.01
C GLN A 508 11.95 32.72 -30.10
N ARG A 509 12.66 32.08 -31.03
CA ARG A 509 12.06 31.29 -32.11
C ARG A 509 11.44 29.98 -31.63
N LEU A 510 11.95 29.40 -30.53
CA LEU A 510 11.40 28.17 -29.94
C LEU A 510 9.92 28.31 -29.55
N GLY A 511 9.48 29.53 -29.19
CA GLY A 511 8.09 29.79 -28.79
C GLY A 511 7.70 29.18 -27.44
N PHE A 512 8.64 28.58 -26.71
CA PHE A 512 8.42 28.07 -25.35
C PHE A 512 8.59 29.19 -24.32
N ARG A 513 7.90 29.04 -23.18
CA ARG A 513 8.16 29.91 -22.03
C ARG A 513 9.46 29.45 -21.38
N PHE A 514 10.39 30.36 -21.15
CA PHE A 514 11.69 30.04 -20.58
C PHE A 514 12.10 31.02 -19.48
N VAL A 515 12.90 30.52 -18.53
CA VAL A 515 13.59 31.32 -17.52
C VAL A 515 15.05 30.89 -17.52
N GLU A 516 15.97 31.85 -17.61
CA GLU A 516 17.40 31.57 -17.43
C GLU A 516 17.70 31.43 -15.93
N GLU A 517 18.24 30.28 -15.54
CA GLU A 517 18.55 29.90 -14.17
C GLU A 517 20.07 29.79 -13.95
N THR A 518 20.89 30.25 -14.92
CA THR A 518 22.37 30.15 -14.89
C THR A 518 22.98 30.73 -13.61
N GLY A 519 22.42 31.82 -13.06
CA GLY A 519 22.87 32.45 -11.82
C GLY A 519 22.18 31.93 -10.55
N ASN A 520 21.34 30.90 -10.64
CA ASN A 520 20.56 30.41 -9.50
C ASN A 520 21.48 29.79 -8.43
N PRO A 521 21.39 30.19 -7.15
CA PRO A 521 22.23 29.64 -6.08
C PRO A 521 22.13 28.12 -5.91
N ALA A 522 20.96 27.53 -6.14
CA ALA A 522 20.78 26.08 -6.04
C ALA A 522 21.55 25.35 -7.16
N TYR A 523 21.53 25.89 -8.38
CA TYR A 523 22.27 25.32 -9.50
C TYR A 523 23.79 25.43 -9.27
N THR A 524 24.29 26.61 -8.87
CA THR A 524 25.72 26.82 -8.63
C THR A 524 26.28 26.01 -7.46
N GLN A 525 25.47 25.72 -6.43
CA GLN A 525 25.91 24.96 -5.26
C GLN A 525 25.82 23.45 -5.42
N PHE A 526 24.91 22.91 -6.25
CA PHE A 526 24.64 21.47 -6.26
C PHE A 526 24.87 20.79 -7.62
N VAL A 527 24.91 21.53 -8.72
CA VAL A 527 24.89 20.97 -10.08
C VAL A 527 26.01 21.51 -10.98
N MET A 528 26.43 22.76 -10.77
CA MET A 528 27.57 23.36 -11.48
C MET A 528 28.89 22.75 -11.03
#